data_AF-A0A2N6BQG3-F1
#
_entry.id   AF-A0A2N6BQG3-F1
#
_cell.length_a   1.000
_cell.length_b   1.000
_cell.length_c   1.000
_cell.angle_alpha   90.00
_cell.angle_beta   90.00
_cell.angle_gamma   90.00
#
_symmetry.space_group_name_H-M   'P 1'
#
loop_
_entity.id
_entity.type
_entity.pdbx_description
1 polymer ?
#
loop_
_entity_poly.entity_id
_entity_poly.type
_entity_poly.pdbx_seq_one_letter_code
_entity_poly.pdbx_strand_id
1 'polypeptide(L)'
;LDDDNDLVLDPLDFDPLNYLICSDIDADGCDDCSQGSGQDPGNDGIDTDGDGICDVTDKDNDNDGFDYPFDCNDANASVNPGAAEIIGDGIDNDCDGASTCYRDMDHDGYRHYIDTVDSRSDESCDTINGEALSSALIDCDDMDASQNPGQEEIIGDGKDNNCDGTSICYADSDRDGDRQQSGTINSTIDESCETVSGEALFWAPVDCNDFDGSIFSGAIELRCDGVDNNCNGTIDEGRVDNDEDGVDECSDCNDSDPDNFPGNFEICDAKDNDCDGVVDNGLSTDADDDGFYSPGSCASPSTDCDDSDSSINPAAAEVIGDGVDSNCDEVEYCYQDGDLDGYRLEEVFRISLDLDCSDPMEAPLTAPIDCNDGDGAISPEAEEVCDGIDNNCDGNIDENLDCQESSDGGGGGGCFIESIR
;
A
#
# COMPACT_ATOMS: atom_id res chain seq x y z
N LEU A 1 80.80 -12.48 -75.21
CA LEU A 1 80.38 -11.09 -75.26
C LEU A 1 79.93 -10.84 -73.83
N ASP A 2 78.95 -10.00 -73.59
CA ASP A 2 78.16 -9.95 -72.37
C ASP A 2 76.75 -9.67 -72.91
N ASP A 3 75.97 -10.73 -73.09
CA ASP A 3 74.75 -10.72 -73.90
C ASP A 3 73.52 -10.19 -73.12
N ASP A 4 73.57 -10.18 -71.79
CA ASP A 4 72.52 -9.72 -70.88
C ASP A 4 72.93 -8.53 -69.97
N ASN A 5 74.20 -8.11 -70.00
CA ASN A 5 74.78 -6.96 -69.30
C ASN A 5 74.81 -7.09 -67.76
N ASP A 6 75.16 -8.24 -67.25
CA ASP A 6 75.38 -8.49 -65.81
C ASP A 6 76.83 -8.31 -65.35
N LEU A 7 77.71 -7.89 -66.27
CA LEU A 7 79.15 -7.67 -66.08
C LEU A 7 80.00 -8.95 -66.11
N VAL A 8 79.40 -10.10 -66.42
CA VAL A 8 80.08 -11.37 -66.64
C VAL A 8 80.16 -11.64 -68.15
N LEU A 9 81.26 -12.26 -68.60
CA LEU A 9 81.38 -12.61 -70.02
C LEU A 9 80.77 -13.99 -70.24
N ASP A 10 80.05 -14.21 -71.35
CA ASP A 10 79.36 -15.48 -71.66
C ASP A 10 80.15 -16.77 -71.36
N PRO A 11 81.49 -16.86 -71.55
CA PRO A 11 82.25 -18.07 -71.24
C PRO A 11 82.44 -18.38 -69.75
N LEU A 12 82.20 -17.41 -68.86
CA LEU A 12 82.35 -17.49 -67.40
C LEU A 12 81.01 -17.34 -66.68
N ASP A 13 79.95 -17.05 -67.42
CA ASP A 13 78.61 -16.80 -66.97
C ASP A 13 77.80 -18.11 -66.90
N PHE A 14 77.11 -18.33 -65.78
CA PHE A 14 76.27 -19.49 -65.55
C PHE A 14 74.99 -19.50 -66.39
N ASP A 15 74.43 -18.34 -66.74
CA ASP A 15 73.30 -18.21 -67.67
C ASP A 15 73.45 -16.95 -68.56
N PRO A 16 74.17 -17.06 -69.71
CA PRO A 16 74.54 -15.93 -70.58
C PRO A 16 73.43 -15.06 -71.20
N LEU A 17 72.17 -15.27 -70.82
CA LEU A 17 71.00 -14.54 -71.31
C LEU A 17 70.10 -14.05 -70.18
N ASN A 18 70.49 -14.25 -68.92
CA ASN A 18 69.73 -13.90 -67.74
C ASN A 18 70.60 -13.14 -66.74
N TYR A 19 70.46 -11.81 -66.76
CA TYR A 19 71.25 -10.89 -65.93
C TYR A 19 71.14 -11.04 -64.40
N LEU A 20 70.34 -11.99 -63.92
CA LEU A 20 70.17 -12.34 -62.50
C LEU A 20 70.91 -13.63 -62.10
N ILE A 21 71.56 -14.32 -63.04
CA ILE A 21 72.28 -15.58 -62.81
C ILE A 21 73.60 -15.50 -63.56
N CYS A 22 74.71 -15.31 -62.85
CA CYS A 22 75.97 -14.96 -63.50
C CYS A 22 77.17 -15.73 -62.99
N SER A 23 77.42 -15.73 -61.68
CA SER A 23 78.56 -16.38 -61.05
C SER A 23 78.34 -16.57 -59.56
N ASP A 24 79.24 -17.31 -58.92
CA ASP A 24 79.32 -17.49 -57.48
C ASP A 24 80.82 -17.42 -57.13
N ILE A 25 81.33 -16.21 -56.94
CA ILE A 25 82.77 -15.91 -56.89
C ILE A 25 83.39 -16.37 -55.57
N ASP A 26 82.69 -16.22 -54.46
CA ASP A 26 83.14 -16.59 -53.12
C ASP A 26 82.63 -17.96 -52.66
N ALA A 27 81.82 -18.63 -53.47
CA ALA A 27 81.37 -20.00 -53.29
C ALA A 27 80.49 -20.17 -52.05
N ASP A 28 79.68 -19.15 -51.75
CA ASP A 28 78.75 -19.12 -50.64
C ASP A 28 77.37 -19.74 -50.98
N GLY A 29 77.15 -20.05 -52.26
CA GLY A 29 75.96 -20.71 -52.79
C GLY A 29 74.85 -19.76 -53.26
N CYS A 30 75.01 -18.45 -53.06
CA CYS A 30 74.22 -17.40 -53.66
C CYS A 30 74.75 -17.09 -55.08
N ASP A 31 73.92 -16.48 -55.92
CA ASP A 31 74.37 -16.05 -57.26
C ASP A 31 74.70 -14.57 -57.20
N ASP A 32 75.96 -14.21 -57.49
CA ASP A 32 76.53 -12.86 -57.38
C ASP A 32 75.66 -11.77 -58.05
N CYS A 33 74.80 -12.13 -59.01
CA CYS A 33 73.94 -11.20 -59.75
C CYS A 33 72.46 -11.23 -59.31
N SER A 34 72.09 -12.00 -58.29
CA SER A 34 70.69 -12.23 -57.88
C SER A 34 69.93 -10.94 -57.51
N GLN A 35 70.65 -9.90 -57.06
CA GLN A 35 70.09 -8.58 -56.74
C GLN A 35 69.95 -7.65 -57.96
N GLY A 36 70.38 -8.09 -59.15
CA GLY A 36 70.27 -7.34 -60.40
C GLY A 36 71.18 -6.11 -60.49
N SER A 37 72.20 -6.02 -59.64
CA SER A 37 73.22 -4.96 -59.62
C SER A 37 74.52 -5.32 -60.34
N GLY A 38 74.56 -6.46 -61.04
CA GLY A 38 75.79 -7.11 -61.51
C GLY A 38 76.51 -7.82 -60.36
N GLN A 39 77.69 -8.39 -60.63
CA GLN A 39 78.45 -9.21 -59.67
C GLN A 39 78.69 -8.50 -58.32
N ASP A 40 78.08 -8.98 -57.25
CA ASP A 40 78.25 -8.48 -55.87
C ASP A 40 78.29 -9.64 -54.84
N PRO A 41 79.48 -10.26 -54.61
CA PRO A 41 79.63 -11.41 -53.72
C PRO A 41 79.33 -11.14 -52.23
N GLY A 42 78.95 -9.92 -51.84
CA GLY A 42 78.61 -9.61 -50.45
C GLY A 42 77.14 -9.24 -50.25
N ASN A 43 76.34 -9.32 -51.32
CA ASN A 43 74.94 -8.93 -51.36
C ASN A 43 74.27 -9.56 -52.60
N ASP A 44 74.20 -10.87 -52.59
CA ASP A 44 73.85 -11.76 -53.69
C ASP A 44 72.85 -12.86 -53.29
N GLY A 45 72.17 -12.66 -52.17
CA GLY A 45 70.94 -13.32 -51.77
C GLY A 45 70.60 -13.04 -50.32
N ILE A 46 69.84 -13.93 -49.69
CA ILE A 46 69.49 -13.82 -48.28
C ILE A 46 70.52 -14.63 -47.49
N ASP A 47 71.13 -13.97 -46.51
CA ASP A 47 72.07 -14.51 -45.52
C ASP A 47 71.54 -13.99 -44.16
N THR A 48 70.77 -14.83 -43.48
CA THR A 48 69.96 -14.44 -42.33
C THR A 48 70.82 -14.18 -41.07
N ASP A 49 71.91 -14.92 -40.88
CA ASP A 49 72.82 -14.78 -39.73
C ASP A 49 74.07 -13.91 -40.03
N GLY A 50 74.35 -13.65 -41.30
CA GLY A 50 75.47 -12.84 -41.75
C GLY A 50 76.82 -13.56 -41.66
N ASP A 51 76.85 -14.90 -41.66
CA ASP A 51 78.10 -15.67 -41.61
C ASP A 51 78.83 -15.78 -42.96
N GLY A 52 78.17 -15.31 -44.03
CA GLY A 52 78.67 -15.31 -45.39
C GLY A 52 78.41 -16.62 -46.13
N ILE A 53 77.40 -17.39 -45.72
CA ILE A 53 76.80 -18.50 -46.48
C ILE A 53 75.36 -18.12 -46.81
N CYS A 54 74.94 -18.40 -48.03
CA CYS A 54 73.58 -18.12 -48.48
C CYS A 54 72.54 -19.06 -47.82
N ASP A 55 71.37 -18.55 -47.40
CA ASP A 55 70.26 -19.30 -46.79
C ASP A 55 69.82 -20.55 -47.59
N VAL A 56 70.06 -20.57 -48.89
CA VAL A 56 69.67 -21.70 -49.78
C VAL A 56 70.60 -22.90 -49.67
N THR A 57 71.81 -22.69 -49.15
CA THR A 57 72.87 -23.70 -48.98
C THR A 57 73.33 -23.83 -47.55
N ASP A 58 73.10 -22.82 -46.73
CA ASP A 58 73.21 -22.89 -45.30
C ASP A 58 72.12 -23.83 -44.73
N LYS A 59 72.44 -24.45 -43.61
CA LYS A 59 71.58 -25.42 -42.92
C LYS A 59 71.09 -24.91 -41.57
N ASP A 60 71.63 -23.79 -41.11
CA ASP A 60 71.43 -23.18 -39.79
C ASP A 60 71.38 -21.66 -40.01
N ASN A 61 70.39 -21.19 -40.77
CA ASN A 61 70.42 -19.83 -41.33
C ASN A 61 70.32 -18.72 -40.27
N ASP A 62 70.06 -19.05 -39.00
CA ASP A 62 70.03 -18.10 -37.89
C ASP A 62 71.14 -18.32 -36.82
N ASN A 63 72.00 -19.33 -37.03
CA ASN A 63 73.17 -19.67 -36.22
C ASN A 63 72.89 -19.94 -34.75
N ASP A 64 71.74 -20.53 -34.44
CA ASP A 64 71.43 -20.95 -33.09
C ASP A 64 71.99 -22.35 -32.75
N GLY A 65 72.53 -23.03 -33.76
CA GLY A 65 73.18 -24.33 -33.65
C GLY A 65 72.23 -25.51 -33.91
N PHE A 66 71.04 -25.28 -34.45
CA PHE A 66 70.07 -26.31 -34.80
C PHE A 66 69.75 -26.30 -36.30
N ASP A 67 70.18 -27.34 -37.02
CA ASP A 67 69.92 -27.42 -38.45
C ASP A 67 68.46 -27.81 -38.81
N TYR A 68 67.93 -27.30 -39.93
CA TYR A 68 66.77 -27.90 -40.62
C TYR A 68 67.00 -29.40 -40.93
N PRO A 69 66.00 -30.30 -40.72
CA PRO A 69 64.59 -30.04 -40.39
C PRO A 69 64.25 -30.17 -38.90
N PHE A 70 65.24 -30.12 -38.01
CA PHE A 70 64.99 -30.18 -36.57
C PHE A 70 64.60 -28.82 -36.02
N ASP A 71 65.15 -27.75 -36.58
CA ASP A 71 64.61 -26.41 -36.41
C ASP A 71 63.37 -26.21 -37.29
N CYS A 72 62.28 -25.85 -36.64
CA CYS A 72 60.98 -25.57 -37.26
C CYS A 72 60.88 -24.16 -37.84
N ASN A 73 61.79 -23.25 -37.46
CA ASN A 73 61.94 -21.92 -38.05
C ASN A 73 63.42 -21.48 -38.08
N ASP A 74 64.15 -22.06 -39.04
CA ASP A 74 65.58 -21.85 -39.35
C ASP A 74 65.99 -20.38 -39.64
N ALA A 75 65.07 -19.43 -39.58
CA ALA A 75 65.32 -18.00 -39.77
C ALA A 75 65.11 -17.18 -38.48
N ASN A 76 64.92 -17.84 -37.34
CA ASN A 76 64.68 -17.22 -36.05
C ASN A 76 65.32 -18.01 -34.89
N ALA A 77 66.51 -17.59 -34.49
CA ALA A 77 67.36 -18.20 -33.46
C ALA A 77 66.74 -18.36 -32.05
N SER A 78 65.51 -17.89 -31.85
CA SER A 78 64.74 -18.07 -30.61
C SER A 78 63.70 -19.21 -30.71
N VAL A 79 63.53 -19.80 -31.88
CA VAL A 79 62.62 -20.91 -32.17
C VAL A 79 63.48 -22.10 -32.54
N ASN A 80 63.65 -23.06 -31.64
CA ASN A 80 64.52 -24.21 -31.85
C ASN A 80 64.22 -25.34 -30.85
N PRO A 81 64.68 -26.58 -31.13
CA PRO A 81 64.50 -27.73 -30.25
C PRO A 81 64.87 -27.49 -28.78
N GLY A 82 63.84 -27.47 -27.93
CA GLY A 82 63.99 -27.30 -26.48
C GLY A 82 64.16 -25.85 -26.01
N ALA A 83 63.80 -24.87 -26.85
CA ALA A 83 63.50 -23.51 -26.41
C ALA A 83 62.34 -23.50 -25.38
N ALA A 84 62.02 -22.33 -24.83
CA ALA A 84 60.90 -22.19 -23.92
C ALA A 84 59.70 -21.63 -24.67
N GLU A 85 58.56 -22.32 -24.56
CA GLU A 85 57.28 -21.88 -25.09
C GLU A 85 56.84 -20.51 -24.54
N ILE A 86 56.49 -19.61 -25.45
CA ILE A 86 55.91 -18.30 -25.17
C ILE A 86 54.39 -18.44 -25.25
N ILE A 87 53.75 -18.50 -24.07
CA ILE A 87 52.31 -18.75 -23.97
C ILE A 87 51.50 -17.74 -24.80
N GLY A 88 50.77 -18.25 -25.79
CA GLY A 88 49.81 -17.50 -26.59
C GLY A 88 50.43 -16.59 -27.65
N ASP A 89 51.65 -16.86 -28.12
CA ASP A 89 52.20 -16.19 -29.31
C ASP A 89 51.78 -16.87 -30.64
N GLY A 90 51.30 -18.13 -30.56
CA GLY A 90 50.88 -18.91 -31.72
C GLY A 90 52.05 -19.46 -32.54
N ILE A 91 53.20 -19.67 -31.91
CA ILE A 91 54.40 -20.23 -32.51
C ILE A 91 54.80 -21.45 -31.67
N ASP A 92 55.13 -22.57 -32.32
CA ASP A 92 55.86 -23.67 -31.67
C ASP A 92 57.32 -23.22 -31.51
N ASN A 93 57.68 -22.71 -30.33
CA ASN A 93 59.00 -22.17 -30.08
C ASN A 93 60.02 -23.28 -29.84
N ASP A 94 59.59 -24.40 -29.24
CA ASP A 94 60.48 -25.49 -28.86
C ASP A 94 60.54 -26.65 -29.87
N CYS A 95 59.83 -26.52 -30.98
CA CYS A 95 59.72 -27.45 -32.10
C CYS A 95 59.30 -28.86 -31.68
N ASP A 96 58.45 -28.99 -30.65
CA ASP A 96 57.93 -30.27 -30.18
C ASP A 96 56.62 -30.72 -30.88
N GLY A 97 56.11 -29.91 -31.80
CA GLY A 97 54.86 -30.10 -32.52
C GLY A 97 53.63 -29.60 -31.75
N ALA A 98 53.83 -28.66 -30.82
CA ALA A 98 52.75 -28.04 -30.07
C ALA A 98 53.10 -26.60 -29.65
N SER A 99 52.19 -25.67 -29.87
CA SER A 99 52.29 -24.33 -29.30
C SER A 99 51.49 -24.23 -28.00
N THR A 100 52.03 -23.59 -26.98
CA THR A 100 51.26 -23.36 -25.74
C THR A 100 50.32 -22.16 -25.88
N CYS A 101 49.01 -22.39 -25.88
CA CYS A 101 47.98 -21.35 -26.06
C CYS A 101 47.18 -21.09 -24.79
N TYR A 102 46.46 -19.96 -24.72
CA TYR A 102 45.41 -19.81 -23.71
C TYR A 102 44.18 -20.59 -24.15
N ARG A 103 43.43 -21.12 -23.19
CA ARG A 103 42.15 -21.79 -23.46
C ARG A 103 41.05 -20.76 -23.68
N ASP A 104 40.22 -21.01 -24.69
CA ASP A 104 38.97 -20.32 -25.01
C ASP A 104 37.88 -21.40 -25.00
N MET A 105 37.07 -21.45 -23.95
CA MET A 105 36.29 -22.65 -23.63
C MET A 105 34.93 -22.68 -24.35
N ASP A 106 34.40 -21.52 -24.73
CA ASP A 106 33.14 -21.35 -25.46
C ASP A 106 33.33 -20.87 -26.92
N HIS A 107 34.58 -20.66 -27.33
CA HIS A 107 35.04 -20.38 -28.68
C HIS A 107 34.56 -19.02 -29.20
N ASP A 108 34.66 -18.00 -28.35
CA ASP A 108 34.24 -16.63 -28.64
C ASP A 108 35.40 -15.69 -29.02
N GLY A 109 36.64 -16.18 -28.88
CA GLY A 109 37.88 -15.45 -29.17
C GLY A 109 38.49 -14.72 -27.98
N TYR A 110 37.94 -14.90 -26.78
CA TYR A 110 38.44 -14.35 -25.54
C TYR A 110 39.10 -15.46 -24.73
N ARG A 111 40.15 -15.08 -24.00
CA ARG A 111 40.97 -16.07 -23.28
C ARG A 111 40.54 -16.20 -21.84
N HIS A 112 40.69 -17.41 -21.30
CA HIS A 112 40.69 -17.60 -19.86
C HIS A 112 41.88 -16.88 -19.20
N TYR A 113 41.75 -16.54 -17.91
CA TYR A 113 42.73 -15.75 -17.16
C TYR A 113 44.13 -16.37 -17.10
N ILE A 114 44.23 -17.68 -16.84
CA ILE A 114 45.52 -18.39 -16.67
C ILE A 114 45.55 -19.80 -17.27
N ASP A 115 44.43 -20.32 -17.76
CA ASP A 115 44.40 -21.70 -18.22
C ASP A 115 45.01 -21.78 -19.61
N THR A 116 45.93 -22.71 -19.77
CA THR A 116 46.60 -22.98 -21.03
C THR A 116 46.26 -24.36 -21.56
N VAL A 117 46.49 -24.54 -22.86
CA VAL A 117 46.33 -25.79 -23.60
C VAL A 117 47.41 -25.86 -24.68
N ASP A 118 47.93 -27.06 -24.95
CA ASP A 118 48.91 -27.24 -26.03
C ASP A 118 48.18 -27.50 -27.35
N SER A 119 48.38 -26.61 -28.32
CA SER A 119 47.85 -26.70 -29.68
C SER A 119 48.67 -27.69 -30.51
N ARG A 120 48.28 -28.97 -30.46
CA ARG A 120 48.93 -30.07 -31.20
C ARG A 120 48.32 -30.32 -32.58
N SER A 121 47.28 -29.59 -32.96
CA SER A 121 46.53 -29.78 -34.21
C SER A 121 47.19 -29.08 -35.39
N ASP A 122 47.60 -27.84 -35.16
CA ASP A 122 47.97 -26.87 -36.18
C ASP A 122 48.95 -25.80 -35.66
N GLU A 123 49.48 -25.97 -34.44
CA GLU A 123 50.56 -25.15 -33.88
C GLU A 123 50.21 -23.64 -33.92
N SER A 124 48.93 -23.32 -33.71
CA SER A 124 48.40 -21.97 -33.84
C SER A 124 47.30 -21.74 -32.82
N CYS A 125 47.38 -20.64 -32.08
CA CYS A 125 46.36 -20.29 -31.10
C CYS A 125 45.15 -19.64 -31.78
N ASP A 126 44.12 -20.43 -32.08
CA ASP A 126 42.91 -19.94 -32.72
C ASP A 126 41.59 -20.40 -32.08
N THR A 127 40.59 -19.54 -32.25
CA THR A 127 39.26 -19.71 -31.66
C THR A 127 38.55 -20.96 -32.16
N ILE A 128 38.86 -21.43 -33.38
CA ILE A 128 38.18 -22.61 -33.94
C ILE A 128 38.51 -23.89 -33.17
N ASN A 129 39.69 -23.95 -32.55
CA ASN A 129 40.13 -25.06 -31.71
C ASN A 129 39.90 -24.81 -30.20
N GLY A 130 39.29 -23.67 -29.83
CA GLY A 130 39.08 -23.30 -28.43
C GLY A 130 40.35 -22.77 -27.77
N GLU A 131 41.13 -22.02 -28.56
CA GLU A 131 42.43 -21.49 -28.17
C GLU A 131 42.49 -19.98 -28.44
N ALA A 132 43.33 -19.27 -27.70
CA ALA A 132 43.45 -17.83 -27.80
C ALA A 132 44.87 -17.32 -27.60
N LEU A 133 45.14 -16.19 -28.23
CA LEU A 133 46.41 -15.47 -28.15
C LEU A 133 46.56 -14.72 -26.81
N SER A 134 47.81 -14.39 -26.48
CA SER A 134 48.18 -13.48 -25.40
C SER A 134 47.72 -12.03 -25.62
N SER A 135 47.23 -11.70 -26.81
CA SER A 135 46.60 -10.41 -27.12
C SER A 135 45.08 -10.39 -26.92
N ALA A 136 44.43 -11.55 -26.83
CA ALA A 136 43.00 -11.65 -26.57
C ALA A 136 42.67 -11.04 -25.20
N LEU A 137 41.51 -10.39 -25.07
CA LEU A 137 41.06 -9.91 -23.76
C LEU A 137 40.59 -11.11 -22.91
N ILE A 138 40.47 -10.89 -21.60
CA ILE A 138 40.06 -11.92 -20.67
C ILE A 138 38.53 -12.05 -20.71
N ASP A 139 38.07 -13.28 -20.85
CA ASP A 139 36.67 -13.66 -20.73
C ASP A 139 36.23 -13.68 -19.25
N CYS A 140 35.01 -13.23 -18.97
CA CYS A 140 34.42 -13.26 -17.64
C CYS A 140 33.45 -14.45 -17.42
N ASP A 141 32.97 -15.13 -18.47
CA ASP A 141 32.19 -16.37 -18.35
C ASP A 141 32.58 -17.38 -19.45
N ASP A 142 33.57 -18.24 -19.18
CA ASP A 142 34.06 -19.25 -20.13
C ASP A 142 33.01 -20.28 -20.58
N MET A 143 31.76 -20.21 -20.10
CA MET A 143 30.68 -21.09 -20.51
C MET A 143 29.65 -20.41 -21.41
N ASP A 144 29.78 -19.10 -21.64
CA ASP A 144 28.80 -18.28 -22.34
C ASP A 144 29.45 -17.25 -23.27
N ALA A 145 29.56 -17.63 -24.55
CA ALA A 145 30.17 -16.83 -25.62
C ALA A 145 29.48 -15.47 -25.88
N SER A 146 28.39 -15.16 -25.17
CA SER A 146 27.74 -13.85 -25.19
C SER A 146 28.18 -12.92 -24.05
N GLN A 147 29.11 -13.35 -23.19
CA GLN A 147 29.56 -12.63 -22.00
C GLN A 147 31.05 -12.34 -22.08
N ASN A 148 31.41 -11.39 -22.92
CA ASN A 148 32.80 -11.10 -23.21
C ASN A 148 33.06 -9.59 -23.39
N PRO A 149 34.33 -9.16 -23.32
CA PRO A 149 34.69 -7.76 -23.41
C PRO A 149 34.11 -7.04 -24.62
N GLY A 150 33.28 -6.01 -24.35
CA GLY A 150 32.69 -5.13 -25.37
C GLY A 150 31.27 -5.48 -25.82
N GLN A 151 30.59 -6.42 -25.17
CA GLN A 151 29.15 -6.65 -25.37
C GLN A 151 28.28 -5.52 -24.79
N GLU A 152 26.99 -5.55 -25.10
CA GLU A 152 26.01 -4.69 -24.44
C GLU A 152 25.47 -5.36 -23.18
N GLU A 153 25.34 -4.59 -22.10
CA GLU A 153 24.74 -5.02 -20.84
C GLU A 153 23.25 -5.33 -20.99
N ILE A 154 22.84 -6.51 -20.51
CA ILE A 154 21.46 -6.94 -20.41
C ILE A 154 20.93 -6.48 -19.05
N ILE A 155 20.07 -5.46 -19.09
CA ILE A 155 19.54 -4.82 -17.89
C ILE A 155 18.80 -5.83 -17.00
N GLY A 156 19.31 -6.02 -15.78
CA GLY A 156 18.70 -6.80 -14.71
C GLY A 156 18.81 -8.31 -14.88
N ASP A 157 19.77 -8.82 -15.64
CA ASP A 157 20.05 -10.26 -15.72
C ASP A 157 20.97 -10.77 -14.58
N GLY A 158 21.62 -9.85 -13.86
CA GLY A 158 22.52 -10.17 -12.75
C GLY A 158 23.83 -10.77 -13.22
N LYS A 159 24.34 -10.30 -14.35
CA LYS A 159 25.65 -10.69 -14.88
C LYS A 159 26.37 -9.48 -15.49
N ASP A 160 27.70 -9.49 -15.47
CA ASP A 160 28.53 -8.54 -16.21
C ASP A 160 28.72 -9.08 -17.63
N ASN A 161 27.88 -8.65 -18.58
CA ASN A 161 27.90 -9.21 -19.93
C ASN A 161 29.08 -8.69 -20.75
N ASN A 162 29.58 -7.50 -20.42
CA ASN A 162 30.62 -6.82 -21.19
C ASN A 162 32.00 -6.88 -20.55
N CYS A 163 32.13 -7.57 -19.41
CA CYS A 163 33.33 -7.77 -18.62
C CYS A 163 34.04 -6.45 -18.22
N ASP A 164 33.31 -5.37 -17.97
CA ASP A 164 33.87 -4.08 -17.53
C ASP A 164 33.94 -3.93 -16.00
N GLY A 165 33.50 -4.96 -15.27
CA GLY A 165 33.43 -5.03 -13.82
C GLY A 165 32.16 -4.40 -13.24
N THR A 166 31.18 -4.06 -14.08
CA THR A 166 29.89 -3.51 -13.66
C THR A 166 28.74 -4.13 -14.43
N SER A 167 27.64 -4.43 -13.75
CA SER A 167 26.39 -4.84 -14.40
C SER A 167 25.32 -3.78 -14.25
N ILE A 168 24.32 -3.76 -15.12
CA ILE A 168 23.18 -2.82 -15.01
C ILE A 168 21.98 -3.53 -14.38
N CYS A 169 21.53 -3.05 -13.23
CA CYS A 169 20.37 -3.59 -12.51
C CYS A 169 19.22 -2.59 -12.44
N TYR A 170 18.04 -3.07 -12.04
CA TYR A 170 16.96 -2.17 -11.64
C TYR A 170 17.21 -1.66 -10.22
N ALA A 171 16.77 -0.43 -9.95
CA ALA A 171 16.77 0.09 -8.60
C ALA A 171 15.68 -0.56 -7.75
N ASP A 172 15.99 -0.79 -6.49
CA ASP A 172 15.09 -1.16 -5.41
C ASP A 172 15.41 -0.23 -4.21
N SER A 173 14.59 0.81 -4.02
CA SER A 173 14.97 1.96 -3.19
C SER A 173 14.77 1.74 -1.69
N ASP A 174 13.78 0.95 -1.31
CA ASP A 174 13.42 0.62 0.06
C ASP A 174 13.76 -0.83 0.45
N ARG A 175 14.23 -1.63 -0.52
CA ARG A 175 14.91 -2.93 -0.33
C ARG A 175 13.97 -4.04 0.11
N ASP A 176 12.77 -4.06 -0.44
CA ASP A 176 11.79 -5.13 -0.22
C ASP A 176 11.90 -6.28 -1.25
N GLY A 177 12.68 -6.09 -2.31
CA GLY A 177 12.90 -7.06 -3.38
C GLY A 177 12.09 -6.80 -4.65
N ASP A 178 11.22 -5.80 -4.68
CA ASP A 178 10.54 -5.35 -5.88
C ASP A 178 11.35 -4.25 -6.59
N ARG A 179 11.19 -4.20 -7.92
CA ARG A 179 11.90 -3.24 -8.75
C ARG A 179 11.06 -2.02 -9.04
N GLN A 180 11.72 -0.88 -9.19
CA GLN A 180 11.07 0.32 -9.70
C GLN A 180 10.55 0.15 -11.13
N GLN A 181 9.44 0.82 -11.46
CA GLN A 181 8.90 0.84 -12.82
C GLN A 181 9.85 1.49 -13.84
N SER A 182 10.67 2.44 -13.40
CA SER A 182 11.66 3.11 -14.23
C SER A 182 12.84 3.59 -13.40
N GLY A 183 14.00 2.99 -13.59
CA GLY A 183 15.24 3.36 -12.93
C GLY A 183 16.24 2.24 -13.04
N THR A 184 17.43 2.55 -13.53
CA THR A 184 18.56 1.61 -13.59
C THR A 184 19.73 2.16 -12.81
N ILE A 185 20.52 1.27 -12.25
CA ILE A 185 21.73 1.57 -11.51
C ILE A 185 22.86 0.67 -12.01
N ASN A 186 24.09 1.18 -11.98
CA ASN A 186 25.26 0.37 -12.27
C ASN A 186 25.69 -0.30 -10.97
N SER A 187 25.56 -1.63 -10.92
CA SER A 187 26.08 -2.43 -9.83
C SER A 187 27.58 -2.56 -9.93
N THR A 188 28.27 -2.35 -8.81
CA THR A 188 29.74 -2.35 -8.73
C THR A 188 30.29 -3.29 -7.65
N ILE A 189 29.41 -4.06 -6.98
CA ILE A 189 29.75 -4.71 -5.70
C ILE A 189 29.70 -6.24 -5.75
N ASP A 190 28.90 -6.90 -6.59
CA ASP A 190 28.92 -8.37 -6.69
C ASP A 190 28.33 -8.97 -7.98
N GLU A 191 28.15 -8.17 -9.03
CA GLU A 191 27.62 -8.61 -10.34
C GLU A 191 26.23 -9.28 -10.29
N SER A 192 25.51 -9.32 -9.15
CA SER A 192 24.38 -10.23 -8.97
C SER A 192 23.00 -9.58 -8.73
N CYS A 193 22.89 -8.25 -8.86
CA CYS A 193 21.64 -7.47 -8.70
C CYS A 193 20.83 -7.87 -7.44
N GLU A 194 21.50 -7.94 -6.29
CA GLU A 194 20.89 -8.38 -5.03
C GLU A 194 20.17 -7.27 -4.25
N THR A 195 19.02 -7.62 -3.66
CA THR A 195 18.16 -6.76 -2.82
C THR A 195 18.90 -6.08 -1.66
N VAL A 196 19.90 -6.75 -1.06
CA VAL A 196 20.66 -6.20 0.07
C VAL A 196 21.38 -4.90 -0.32
N SER A 197 21.73 -4.77 -1.59
CA SER A 197 22.38 -3.59 -2.17
C SER A 197 21.39 -2.52 -2.66
N GLY A 198 20.08 -2.77 -2.57
CA GLY A 198 19.04 -1.91 -3.15
C GLY A 198 18.93 -2.03 -4.67
N GLU A 199 19.14 -3.26 -5.15
CA GLU A 199 19.13 -3.61 -6.56
C GLU A 199 18.15 -4.76 -6.79
N ALA A 200 17.60 -4.85 -8.00
CA ALA A 200 16.66 -5.89 -8.38
C ALA A 200 16.87 -6.38 -9.81
N LEU A 201 16.48 -7.64 -10.03
CA LEU A 201 16.52 -8.31 -11.31
C LEU A 201 15.32 -7.93 -12.19
N PHE A 202 15.40 -8.17 -13.50
CA PHE A 202 14.32 -7.84 -14.44
C PHE A 202 13.00 -8.55 -14.12
N TRP A 203 13.08 -9.76 -13.56
CA TRP A 203 11.93 -10.57 -13.21
C TRP A 203 11.34 -10.22 -11.85
N ALA A 204 11.99 -9.35 -11.07
CA ALA A 204 11.40 -8.84 -9.84
C ALA A 204 10.07 -8.13 -10.19
N PRO A 205 9.03 -8.33 -9.37
CA PRO A 205 7.77 -7.61 -9.52
C PRO A 205 7.98 -6.10 -9.46
N VAL A 206 7.02 -5.34 -10.00
CA VAL A 206 7.12 -3.88 -9.99
C VAL A 206 6.51 -3.36 -8.70
N ASP A 207 7.29 -2.57 -7.98
CA ASP A 207 6.87 -1.92 -6.75
C ASP A 207 5.81 -0.84 -7.05
N CYS A 208 4.75 -0.81 -6.23
CA CYS A 208 3.72 0.22 -6.26
C CYS A 208 4.01 1.39 -5.33
N ASN A 209 5.01 1.29 -4.43
CA ASN A 209 5.51 2.36 -3.58
C ASN A 209 7.02 2.24 -3.26
N ASP A 210 7.85 2.80 -4.15
CA ASP A 210 9.33 2.83 -4.09
C ASP A 210 10.00 3.44 -2.81
N PHE A 211 9.24 3.81 -1.78
CA PHE A 211 9.72 4.46 -0.57
C PHE A 211 9.28 3.78 0.73
N ASP A 212 8.47 2.73 0.65
CA ASP A 212 7.92 2.02 1.80
C ASP A 212 7.98 0.51 1.61
N GLY A 213 9.09 -0.11 2.04
CA GLY A 213 9.30 -1.55 1.91
C GLY A 213 8.38 -2.45 2.76
N SER A 214 7.30 -1.90 3.31
CA SER A 214 6.16 -2.68 3.81
C SER A 214 5.05 -2.89 2.75
N ILE A 215 5.13 -2.16 1.64
CA ILE A 215 4.22 -2.21 0.50
C ILE A 215 4.99 -2.82 -0.68
N PHE A 216 4.75 -4.09 -0.97
CA PHE A 216 5.49 -4.85 -1.97
C PHE A 216 4.68 -6.03 -2.48
N SER A 217 5.05 -6.58 -3.64
CA SER A 217 4.34 -7.69 -4.25
C SER A 217 4.28 -8.92 -3.34
N GLY A 218 3.06 -9.30 -2.95
CA GLY A 218 2.83 -10.43 -2.05
C GLY A 218 2.96 -10.10 -0.56
N ALA A 219 3.03 -8.83 -0.20
CA ALA A 219 2.77 -8.38 1.16
C ALA A 219 1.35 -8.80 1.63
N ILE A 220 1.10 -8.67 2.93
CA ILE A 220 -0.25 -8.88 3.47
C ILE A 220 -1.04 -7.59 3.26
N GLU A 221 -2.22 -7.71 2.66
CA GLU A 221 -3.14 -6.59 2.53
C GLU A 221 -3.71 -6.18 3.88
N LEU A 222 -3.52 -4.91 4.23
CA LEU A 222 -4.09 -4.29 5.41
C LEU A 222 -5.43 -3.69 5.04
N ARG A 223 -6.50 -4.37 5.45
CA ARG A 223 -7.86 -3.91 5.19
C ARG A 223 -8.09 -2.52 5.79
N CYS A 224 -8.73 -1.66 5.00
CA CYS A 224 -9.25 -0.35 5.36
C CYS A 224 -8.18 0.76 5.50
N ASP A 225 -6.99 0.58 4.92
CA ASP A 225 -5.98 1.65 4.88
C ASP A 225 -6.02 2.43 3.54
N GLY A 226 -6.74 1.92 2.54
CA GLY A 226 -6.89 2.54 1.23
C GLY A 226 -5.64 2.45 0.36
N VAL A 227 -4.71 1.57 0.69
CA VAL A 227 -3.45 1.31 -0.01
C VAL A 227 -3.47 -0.12 -0.55
N ASP A 228 -3.00 -0.32 -1.78
CA ASP A 228 -2.72 -1.66 -2.32
C ASP A 228 -1.37 -2.10 -1.73
N ASN A 229 -1.37 -2.71 -0.53
CA ASN A 229 -0.11 -3.04 0.16
C ASN A 229 0.64 -4.15 -0.56
N ASN A 230 -0.07 -5.02 -1.29
CA ASN A 230 0.51 -6.19 -1.93
C ASN A 230 0.73 -6.05 -3.45
N CYS A 231 0.53 -4.83 -3.97
CA CYS A 231 0.73 -4.41 -5.35
C CYS A 231 0.01 -5.31 -6.39
N ASN A 232 -1.14 -5.89 -6.05
CA ASN A 232 -1.88 -6.78 -6.96
C ASN A 232 -2.84 -6.05 -7.91
N GLY A 233 -3.00 -4.73 -7.73
CA GLY A 233 -3.88 -3.86 -8.51
C GLY A 233 -5.29 -3.70 -7.97
N THR A 234 -5.59 -4.28 -6.80
CA THR A 234 -6.81 -4.03 -6.02
C THR A 234 -6.45 -3.38 -4.69
N ILE A 235 -7.31 -2.49 -4.22
CA ILE A 235 -7.13 -1.81 -2.93
C ILE A 235 -8.07 -2.47 -1.92
N ASP A 236 -7.56 -2.79 -0.75
CA ASP A 236 -8.28 -3.39 0.38
C ASP A 236 -9.09 -4.64 -0.02
N GLU A 237 -8.54 -5.60 -0.77
CA GLU A 237 -9.30 -6.81 -1.07
C GLU A 237 -9.56 -7.71 0.15
N GLY A 238 -10.54 -8.61 0.00
CA GLY A 238 -10.91 -9.52 1.08
C GLY A 238 -11.75 -8.86 2.18
N ARG A 239 -12.42 -7.76 1.84
CA ARG A 239 -13.47 -7.16 2.68
C ARG A 239 -14.55 -8.19 3.00
N VAL A 240 -15.03 -8.14 4.23
CA VAL A 240 -16.11 -8.97 4.75
C VAL A 240 -17.22 -8.07 5.29
N ASP A 241 -18.43 -8.56 5.09
CA ASP A 241 -19.65 -8.04 5.68
C ASP A 241 -20.11 -9.18 6.61
N ASN A 242 -19.82 -9.04 7.90
CA ASN A 242 -19.93 -10.15 8.85
C ASN A 242 -21.35 -10.32 9.40
N ASP A 243 -22.18 -9.28 9.37
CA ASP A 243 -23.57 -9.29 9.82
C ASP A 243 -24.61 -9.23 8.69
N GLU A 244 -24.16 -9.12 7.44
CA GLU A 244 -24.92 -9.23 6.20
C GLU A 244 -25.91 -8.06 5.95
N ASP A 245 -25.61 -6.85 6.42
CA ASP A 245 -26.42 -5.65 6.15
C ASP A 245 -26.09 -4.94 4.82
N GLY A 246 -25.00 -5.36 4.17
CA GLY A 246 -24.55 -4.85 2.87
C GLY A 246 -23.46 -3.76 2.96
N VAL A 247 -22.96 -3.45 4.16
CA VAL A 247 -21.81 -2.59 4.41
C VAL A 247 -20.62 -3.44 4.87
N ASP A 248 -19.42 -3.10 4.38
CA ASP A 248 -18.20 -3.83 4.76
C ASP A 248 -17.57 -3.29 6.04
N GLU A 249 -16.69 -4.10 6.65
CA GLU A 249 -16.03 -3.80 7.93
C GLU A 249 -15.25 -2.47 7.97
N CYS A 250 -14.94 -1.89 6.81
CA CYS A 250 -14.20 -0.64 6.70
C CYS A 250 -15.11 0.58 6.78
N SER A 251 -16.38 0.42 6.41
CA SER A 251 -17.37 1.48 6.36
C SER A 251 -18.37 1.37 7.51
N ASP A 252 -18.53 0.17 8.05
CA ASP A 252 -19.43 -0.15 9.14
C ASP A 252 -18.85 0.25 10.50
N CYS A 253 -19.65 0.88 11.37
CA CYS A 253 -19.19 1.26 12.71
C CYS A 253 -19.23 0.10 13.71
N ASN A 254 -19.97 -0.97 13.41
CA ASN A 254 -20.01 -2.23 14.15
C ASN A 254 -20.44 -3.41 13.24
N ASP A 255 -19.49 -3.93 12.45
CA ASP A 255 -19.58 -5.08 11.52
C ASP A 255 -19.83 -6.43 12.23
N SER A 256 -20.70 -6.45 13.21
CA SER A 256 -21.16 -7.62 13.94
C SER A 256 -22.61 -7.43 14.41
N ASP A 257 -23.24 -6.33 14.01
CA ASP A 257 -24.56 -5.89 14.40
C ASP A 257 -25.24 -5.16 13.23
N PRO A 258 -26.14 -5.84 12.49
CA PRO A 258 -26.69 -5.37 11.22
C PRO A 258 -27.68 -4.19 11.36
N ASP A 259 -27.86 -3.69 12.59
CA ASP A 259 -28.62 -2.48 12.90
C ASP A 259 -27.70 -1.24 13.00
N ASN A 260 -26.38 -1.36 12.84
CA ASN A 260 -25.43 -0.26 12.99
C ASN A 260 -24.57 -0.03 11.74
N PHE A 261 -25.16 0.60 10.73
CA PHE A 261 -24.49 0.87 9.46
C PHE A 261 -24.76 2.29 8.95
N PRO A 262 -23.85 2.87 8.14
CA PRO A 262 -23.99 4.21 7.60
C PRO A 262 -25.37 4.49 6.97
N GLY A 263 -26.10 5.43 7.56
CA GLY A 263 -27.39 5.90 7.05
C GLY A 263 -28.59 5.02 7.39
N ASN A 264 -28.47 4.10 8.36
CA ASN A 264 -29.64 3.47 8.98
C ASN A 264 -30.50 4.51 9.73
N PHE A 265 -31.64 4.10 10.28
CA PHE A 265 -32.43 4.95 11.17
C PHE A 265 -32.04 4.73 12.63
N GLU A 266 -31.76 5.82 13.34
CA GLU A 266 -31.55 5.82 14.79
C GLU A 266 -32.79 5.32 15.54
N ILE A 267 -32.55 4.44 16.50
CA ILE A 267 -33.54 3.95 17.47
C ILE A 267 -32.97 4.09 18.88
N CYS A 268 -33.84 4.17 19.88
CA CYS A 268 -33.45 4.31 21.28
C CYS A 268 -32.86 3.01 21.88
N ASP A 269 -31.70 2.56 21.40
CA ASP A 269 -30.99 1.39 21.91
C ASP A 269 -29.58 1.73 22.46
N ALA A 270 -29.26 3.02 22.52
CA ALA A 270 -27.97 3.56 22.98
C ALA A 270 -26.77 3.12 22.12
N LYS A 271 -27.02 2.83 20.84
CA LYS A 271 -26.00 2.64 19.81
C LYS A 271 -26.08 3.78 18.79
N ASP A 272 -25.08 3.82 17.94
CA ASP A 272 -25.00 4.69 16.79
C ASP A 272 -25.40 3.83 15.59
N ASN A 273 -26.71 3.77 15.32
CA ASN A 273 -27.28 2.90 14.29
C ASN A 273 -26.92 3.40 12.89
N ASP A 274 -26.75 4.71 12.71
CA ASP A 274 -26.50 5.35 11.42
C ASP A 274 -25.03 5.73 11.18
N CYS A 275 -24.16 5.43 12.15
CA CYS A 275 -22.71 5.63 12.14
C CYS A 275 -22.29 7.09 11.89
N ASP A 276 -23.09 8.08 12.26
CA ASP A 276 -22.75 9.50 12.10
C ASP A 276 -21.91 10.07 13.28
N GLY A 277 -21.68 9.24 14.31
CA GLY A 277 -20.95 9.59 15.52
C GLY A 277 -21.81 10.17 16.64
N VAL A 278 -23.14 10.22 16.46
CA VAL A 278 -24.11 10.75 17.42
C VAL A 278 -25.13 9.68 17.80
N VAL A 279 -24.88 9.02 18.93
CA VAL A 279 -25.79 8.05 19.54
C VAL A 279 -27.21 8.63 19.71
N ASP A 280 -28.20 7.91 19.20
CA ASP A 280 -29.63 8.18 19.26
C ASP A 280 -30.07 9.55 18.67
N ASN A 281 -29.19 10.28 17.95
CA ASN A 281 -29.43 11.57 17.27
C ASN A 281 -30.35 12.61 17.96
N GLY A 282 -30.33 12.68 19.29
CA GLY A 282 -31.18 13.60 20.05
C GLY A 282 -32.65 13.20 20.09
N LEU A 283 -32.97 11.92 19.88
CA LEU A 283 -34.28 11.33 20.20
C LEU A 283 -34.63 11.47 21.70
N SER A 284 -33.73 11.96 22.55
CA SER A 284 -34.02 12.40 23.92
C SER A 284 -34.05 13.93 24.03
N THR A 285 -35.20 14.56 23.76
CA THR A 285 -35.45 15.97 24.07
C THR A 285 -36.10 16.11 25.44
N ASP A 286 -35.44 16.88 26.30
CA ASP A 286 -35.90 17.46 27.58
C ASP A 286 -35.80 18.97 27.36
N ALA A 287 -36.90 19.62 26.95
CA ALA A 287 -36.86 21.00 26.48
C ALA A 287 -36.96 22.05 27.60
N ASP A 288 -37.34 21.67 28.82
CA ASP A 288 -37.41 22.53 29.99
C ASP A 288 -36.36 22.23 31.09
N ASP A 289 -35.50 21.24 30.87
CA ASP A 289 -34.37 20.82 31.69
C ASP A 289 -34.79 20.27 33.08
N ASP A 290 -35.95 19.62 33.20
CA ASP A 290 -36.45 19.08 34.47
C ASP A 290 -36.04 17.61 34.73
N GLY A 291 -35.44 16.96 33.73
CA GLY A 291 -34.98 15.58 33.78
C GLY A 291 -36.03 14.52 33.41
N PHE A 292 -37.23 14.95 32.99
CA PHE A 292 -38.22 14.17 32.26
C PHE A 292 -38.12 14.54 30.78
N TYR A 293 -38.64 13.66 29.92
CA TYR A 293 -38.42 13.78 28.48
C TYR A 293 -39.75 13.59 27.76
N SER A 294 -39.91 14.29 26.65
CA SER A 294 -41.09 14.21 25.77
C SER A 294 -41.58 12.79 25.44
N PRO A 295 -42.87 12.62 25.12
CA PRO A 295 -43.44 11.33 24.73
C PRO A 295 -42.82 10.80 23.44
N GLY A 296 -42.21 9.62 23.51
CA GLY A 296 -41.47 9.00 22.39
C GLY A 296 -39.96 9.18 22.45
N SER A 297 -39.44 9.77 23.53
CA SER A 297 -38.01 9.89 23.79
C SER A 297 -37.38 8.59 24.31
N CYS A 298 -36.04 8.53 24.26
CA CYS A 298 -35.26 7.38 24.73
C CYS A 298 -35.25 7.18 26.25
N ALA A 299 -35.87 8.08 27.02
CA ALA A 299 -35.97 7.95 28.46
C ALA A 299 -37.25 7.20 28.86
N SER A 300 -37.11 5.95 29.30
CA SER A 300 -38.16 5.22 30.02
C SER A 300 -38.05 5.46 31.54
N PRO A 301 -39.16 5.48 32.32
CA PRO A 301 -40.56 5.18 31.95
C PRO A 301 -41.55 6.33 32.21
N SER A 302 -41.09 7.56 32.43
CA SER A 302 -41.92 8.70 32.80
C SER A 302 -41.85 9.74 31.70
N THR A 303 -42.75 9.63 30.73
CA THR A 303 -42.88 10.61 29.64
C THR A 303 -43.55 11.85 30.16
N ASP A 304 -42.90 12.98 29.94
CA ASP A 304 -43.42 14.31 30.22
C ASP A 304 -44.62 14.61 29.32
N CYS A 305 -45.75 15.00 29.90
CA CYS A 305 -46.96 15.35 29.17
C CYS A 305 -46.95 16.81 28.67
N ASP A 306 -46.08 17.68 29.19
CA ASP A 306 -45.78 19.01 28.66
C ASP A 306 -44.28 19.34 28.81
N ASP A 307 -43.49 18.86 27.85
CA ASP A 307 -42.01 19.06 27.71
C ASP A 307 -41.56 20.53 27.64
N SER A 308 -42.48 21.49 27.75
CA SER A 308 -42.19 22.92 27.79
C SER A 308 -42.39 23.55 29.17
N ASP A 309 -42.87 22.80 30.15
CA ASP A 309 -43.16 23.26 31.51
C ASP A 309 -42.66 22.27 32.58
N SER A 310 -41.51 22.59 33.17
CA SER A 310 -40.84 21.83 34.24
C SER A 310 -41.67 21.57 35.52
N SER A 311 -42.87 22.13 35.60
CA SER A 311 -43.83 21.88 36.68
C SER A 311 -44.87 20.80 36.35
N ILE A 312 -44.96 20.38 35.08
CA ILE A 312 -45.83 19.33 34.58
C ILE A 312 -44.93 18.16 34.20
N ASN A 313 -44.85 17.14 35.06
CA ASN A 313 -44.05 15.95 34.81
C ASN A 313 -44.47 14.81 35.75
N PRO A 314 -44.08 13.56 35.48
CA PRO A 314 -44.48 12.42 36.31
C PRO A 314 -44.06 12.41 37.78
N ALA A 315 -43.20 13.33 38.22
CA ALA A 315 -42.87 13.52 39.63
C ALA A 315 -43.50 14.77 40.26
N ALA A 316 -44.25 15.56 39.48
CA ALA A 316 -44.96 16.72 39.97
C ALA A 316 -46.06 16.31 40.95
N ALA A 317 -46.44 17.25 41.80
CA ALA A 317 -47.56 17.08 42.71
C ALA A 317 -48.81 17.66 42.07
N GLU A 318 -49.90 16.90 42.11
CA GLU A 318 -51.17 17.29 41.51
C GLU A 318 -51.79 18.51 42.21
N VAL A 319 -52.23 19.49 41.42
CA VAL A 319 -52.94 20.68 41.90
C VAL A 319 -54.43 20.47 41.75
N ILE A 320 -55.07 20.06 42.83
CA ILE A 320 -56.49 19.71 42.87
C ILE A 320 -57.37 20.82 42.27
N GLY A 321 -58.08 20.49 41.20
CA GLY A 321 -59.18 21.27 40.65
C GLY A 321 -58.75 22.43 39.77
N ASP A 322 -57.50 22.45 39.28
CA ASP A 322 -57.04 23.43 38.30
C ASP A 322 -57.20 22.97 36.84
N GLY A 323 -57.46 21.67 36.64
CA GLY A 323 -57.75 21.08 35.33
C GLY A 323 -56.49 20.82 34.50
N VAL A 324 -55.37 20.59 35.17
CA VAL A 324 -54.07 20.32 34.57
C VAL A 324 -53.49 19.07 35.22
N ASP A 325 -53.40 17.99 34.43
CA ASP A 325 -52.71 16.75 34.79
C ASP A 325 -51.22 17.03 34.98
N SER A 326 -50.86 17.48 36.19
CA SER A 326 -49.53 17.96 36.49
C SER A 326 -48.57 16.79 36.60
N ASN A 327 -49.05 15.65 37.08
CA ASN A 327 -48.23 14.46 37.31
C ASN A 327 -48.28 13.43 36.16
N CYS A 328 -48.92 13.78 35.03
CA CYS A 328 -49.03 12.95 33.84
C CYS A 328 -49.54 11.52 34.10
N ASP A 329 -50.42 11.31 35.09
CA ASP A 329 -51.03 10.01 35.40
C ASP A 329 -52.39 9.80 34.74
N GLU A 330 -52.77 10.72 33.85
CA GLU A 330 -54.05 10.80 33.14
C GLU A 330 -55.25 11.03 34.08
N VAL A 331 -55.03 11.52 35.30
CA VAL A 331 -56.07 11.74 36.31
C VAL A 331 -55.97 13.12 36.98
N GLU A 332 -57.04 13.90 36.87
CA GLU A 332 -57.23 15.14 37.63
C GLU A 332 -58.15 14.90 38.84
N TYR A 333 -57.85 15.57 39.97
CA TYR A 333 -58.70 15.54 41.16
C TYR A 333 -59.51 16.84 41.26
N CYS A 334 -60.81 16.76 40.97
CA CYS A 334 -61.72 17.89 41.10
C CYS A 334 -62.40 17.93 42.47
N TYR A 335 -62.91 19.10 42.87
CA TYR A 335 -63.77 19.18 44.04
C TYR A 335 -65.15 18.59 43.73
N GLN A 336 -65.82 18.10 44.76
CA GLN A 336 -67.18 17.61 44.64
C GLN A 336 -68.22 18.75 44.68
N ASP A 337 -69.21 18.66 43.79
CA ASP A 337 -70.48 19.42 43.80
C ASP A 337 -71.66 18.41 43.90
N GLY A 338 -72.07 18.08 45.12
CA GLY A 338 -72.97 16.95 45.38
C GLY A 338 -74.41 17.15 44.93
N ASP A 339 -74.88 18.39 44.90
CA ASP A 339 -76.26 18.77 44.59
C ASP A 339 -76.43 19.56 43.28
N LEU A 340 -75.32 19.83 42.58
CA LEU A 340 -75.24 20.41 41.24
C LEU A 340 -75.63 21.90 41.20
N ASP A 341 -75.33 22.64 42.26
CA ASP A 341 -75.60 24.08 42.34
C ASP A 341 -74.39 24.94 41.92
N GLY A 342 -73.24 24.32 41.65
CA GLY A 342 -72.02 24.95 41.18
C GLY A 342 -71.08 25.43 42.29
N TYR A 343 -71.36 25.10 43.55
CA TYR A 343 -70.50 25.39 44.70
C TYR A 343 -69.79 24.12 45.16
N ARG A 344 -68.56 24.28 45.65
CA ARG A 344 -67.69 23.13 45.98
C ARG A 344 -67.69 22.84 47.49
N LEU A 345 -67.63 21.57 47.86
CA LEU A 345 -67.37 21.21 49.25
C LEU A 345 -65.87 21.31 49.61
N GLU A 346 -65.56 21.75 50.83
CA GLU A 346 -64.17 21.78 51.30
C GLU A 346 -63.64 20.34 51.53
N GLU A 347 -62.47 20.03 50.97
CA GLU A 347 -61.71 18.78 51.19
C GLU A 347 -62.36 17.46 50.72
N VAL A 348 -63.38 17.51 49.85
CA VAL A 348 -63.94 16.30 49.20
C VAL A 348 -63.60 16.33 47.72
N PHE A 349 -62.81 15.33 47.29
CA PHE A 349 -62.27 15.24 45.94
C PHE A 349 -62.84 14.04 45.17
N ARG A 350 -62.92 14.18 43.85
CA ARG A 350 -63.42 13.18 42.91
C ARG A 350 -62.47 13.15 41.71
N ILE A 351 -62.37 12.00 41.06
CA ILE A 351 -61.55 11.84 39.85
C ILE A 351 -62.35 12.34 38.66
N SER A 352 -61.79 13.28 37.90
CA SER A 352 -62.28 13.66 36.57
C SER A 352 -61.61 12.81 35.50
N LEU A 353 -62.37 12.41 34.48
CA LEU A 353 -61.89 11.55 33.40
C LEU A 353 -61.49 12.35 32.15
N ASP A 354 -61.86 13.63 32.06
CA ASP A 354 -61.53 14.51 30.94
C ASP A 354 -60.74 15.76 31.36
N LEU A 355 -60.34 15.83 32.64
CA LEU A 355 -59.41 16.80 33.23
C LEU A 355 -59.93 18.23 33.30
N ASP A 356 -61.24 18.48 33.14
CA ASP A 356 -61.76 19.87 33.03
C ASP A 356 -62.55 20.37 34.24
N CYS A 357 -62.81 19.49 35.23
CA CYS A 357 -63.55 19.79 36.45
C CYS A 357 -64.90 20.49 36.23
N SER A 358 -65.55 20.24 35.10
CA SER A 358 -66.80 20.89 34.70
C SER A 358 -67.99 19.93 34.55
N ASP A 359 -67.72 18.64 34.73
CA ASP A 359 -68.72 17.58 34.65
C ASP A 359 -69.71 17.64 35.83
N PRO A 360 -70.91 17.04 35.70
CA PRO A 360 -71.84 16.98 36.82
C PRO A 360 -71.19 16.33 38.04
N MET A 361 -71.26 17.05 39.14
CA MET A 361 -70.67 16.73 40.43
C MET A 361 -69.18 17.01 40.58
N GLU A 362 -68.60 17.72 39.63
CA GLU A 362 -67.25 18.25 39.66
C GLU A 362 -67.28 19.77 39.79
N ALA A 363 -66.33 20.32 40.52
CA ALA A 363 -66.15 21.74 40.65
C ALA A 363 -64.65 22.11 40.64
N PRO A 364 -64.27 23.22 40.00
CA PRO A 364 -62.89 23.69 39.99
C PRO A 364 -62.51 24.34 41.33
N LEU A 365 -61.20 24.49 41.57
CA LEU A 365 -60.64 25.17 42.75
C LEU A 365 -61.21 26.59 42.95
N THR A 366 -61.58 27.26 41.85
CA THR A 366 -62.15 28.61 41.86
C THR A 366 -63.62 28.68 42.27
N ALA A 367 -64.33 27.55 42.36
CA ALA A 367 -65.72 27.53 42.82
C ALA A 367 -65.78 28.00 44.29
N PRO A 368 -66.80 28.79 44.69
CA PRO A 368 -66.98 29.17 46.09
C PRO A 368 -67.40 27.97 46.95
N ILE A 369 -67.16 28.03 48.26
CA ILE A 369 -67.35 26.89 49.16
C ILE A 369 -68.82 26.78 49.58
N ASP A 370 -69.40 25.60 49.42
CA ASP A 370 -70.69 25.22 49.96
C ASP A 370 -70.58 24.63 51.38
N CYS A 371 -71.52 25.01 52.24
CA CYS A 371 -71.67 24.48 53.58
C CYS A 371 -72.61 23.24 53.65
N ASN A 372 -73.37 22.91 52.59
CA ASN A 372 -74.21 21.72 52.54
C ASN A 372 -74.39 21.10 51.14
N ASP A 373 -73.42 20.26 50.76
CA ASP A 373 -73.29 19.55 49.47
C ASP A 373 -74.41 18.52 49.13
N GLY A 374 -75.50 18.51 49.90
CA GLY A 374 -76.65 17.63 49.69
C GLY A 374 -77.96 18.39 49.47
N ASP A 375 -77.93 19.73 49.43
CA ASP A 375 -79.10 20.58 49.31
C ASP A 375 -78.76 21.89 48.61
N GLY A 376 -78.94 21.94 47.27
CA GLY A 376 -78.59 23.10 46.45
C GLY A 376 -79.48 24.35 46.66
N ALA A 377 -80.27 24.37 47.75
CA ALA A 377 -80.89 25.57 48.29
C ALA A 377 -80.03 26.26 49.36
N ILE A 378 -78.93 25.64 49.79
CA ILE A 378 -77.96 26.13 50.77
C ILE A 378 -76.64 26.31 50.04
N SER A 379 -76.19 27.56 49.90
CA SER A 379 -74.93 27.92 49.24
C SER A 379 -74.62 29.41 49.45
N PRO A 380 -73.38 29.89 49.22
CA PRO A 380 -72.97 31.28 49.45
C PRO A 380 -73.85 32.41 48.90
N GLU A 381 -74.66 32.14 47.87
CA GLU A 381 -75.58 33.12 47.28
C GLU A 381 -77.06 32.89 47.64
N ALA A 382 -77.36 31.89 48.47
CA ALA A 382 -78.71 31.63 48.93
C ALA A 382 -79.22 32.78 49.82
N GLU A 383 -80.54 32.93 49.88
CA GLU A 383 -81.19 33.83 50.83
C GLU A 383 -81.51 33.07 52.12
N GLU A 384 -81.23 33.68 53.27
CA GLU A 384 -81.61 33.13 54.58
C GLU A 384 -83.13 32.92 54.69
N VAL A 385 -83.53 31.83 55.34
CA VAL A 385 -84.91 31.56 55.77
C VAL A 385 -84.92 31.15 57.24
N CYS A 386 -85.96 31.52 58.01
CA CYS A 386 -86.07 31.18 59.45
C CYS A 386 -86.30 29.66 59.68
N ASP A 387 -85.31 28.83 59.41
CA ASP A 387 -85.33 27.38 59.59
C ASP A 387 -84.22 26.88 60.54
N GLY A 388 -83.35 27.79 61.00
CA GLY A 388 -82.26 27.49 61.91
C GLY A 388 -81.04 26.87 61.23
N ILE A 389 -80.95 26.95 59.91
CA ILE A 389 -79.80 26.58 59.08
C ILE A 389 -79.16 27.87 58.57
N ASP A 390 -77.84 27.88 58.44
CA ASP A 390 -77.11 28.94 57.72
C ASP A 390 -77.24 28.62 56.23
N ASN A 391 -78.19 29.26 55.53
CA ASN A 391 -78.47 28.95 54.13
C ASN A 391 -77.42 29.57 53.21
N ASN A 392 -76.91 30.76 53.57
CA ASN A 392 -75.98 31.53 52.75
C ASN A 392 -74.50 31.27 53.07
N CYS A 393 -74.22 30.32 53.95
CA CYS A 393 -72.88 29.89 54.35
C CYS A 393 -71.97 31.03 54.85
N ASP A 394 -72.53 32.10 55.42
CA ASP A 394 -71.75 33.26 55.91
C ASP A 394 -71.25 33.08 57.36
N GLY A 395 -71.66 31.99 58.01
CA GLY A 395 -71.33 31.63 59.38
C GLY A 395 -72.30 32.17 60.43
N ASN A 396 -73.36 32.88 60.02
CA ASN A 396 -74.47 33.31 60.87
C ASN A 396 -75.72 32.51 60.52
N ILE A 397 -76.63 32.34 61.48
CA ILE A 397 -77.87 31.59 61.28
C ILE A 397 -79.03 32.59 61.33
N ASP A 398 -79.89 32.55 60.32
CA ASP A 398 -81.12 33.34 60.19
C ASP A 398 -80.90 34.87 60.34
N GLU A 399 -79.76 35.42 59.90
CA GLU A 399 -79.48 36.84 60.10
C GLU A 399 -80.37 37.75 59.24
N ASN A 400 -80.58 38.98 59.73
CA ASN A 400 -81.48 39.96 59.10
C ASN A 400 -82.94 39.52 58.92
N LEU A 401 -83.36 38.41 59.55
CA LEU A 401 -84.75 37.96 59.62
C LEU A 401 -85.36 38.21 61.02
N ASP A 402 -86.62 38.64 61.09
CA ASP A 402 -87.38 38.73 62.36
C ASP A 402 -88.06 37.39 62.65
N CYS A 403 -87.26 36.40 63.07
CA CYS A 403 -87.76 35.08 63.46
C CYS A 403 -88.43 35.18 64.84
N GLN A 404 -89.72 35.57 64.87
CA GLN A 404 -90.44 35.70 66.14
C GLN A 404 -90.59 34.35 66.85
N GLU A 405 -89.88 34.20 67.97
CA GLU A 405 -90.03 33.06 68.87
C GLU A 405 -91.46 32.98 69.42
N SER A 406 -92.27 32.07 68.87
CA SER A 406 -93.52 31.67 69.51
C SER A 406 -93.24 30.66 70.61
N SER A 407 -93.12 31.18 71.83
CA SER A 407 -93.18 30.42 73.06
C SER A 407 -94.59 29.88 73.27
N ASP A 408 -94.87 28.66 72.82
CA ASP A 408 -95.79 27.75 73.48
C ASP A 408 -95.57 26.30 73.00
N GLY A 409 -95.30 25.41 73.95
CA GLY A 409 -94.91 24.02 73.70
C GLY A 409 -96.02 23.15 73.11
N GLY A 410 -95.64 22.31 72.14
CA GLY A 410 -96.45 21.22 71.60
C GLY A 410 -96.13 20.99 70.13
N GLY A 411 -95.53 19.84 69.81
CA GLY A 411 -94.95 19.57 68.50
C GLY A 411 -95.95 19.43 67.34
N GLY A 412 -95.39 19.58 66.14
CA GLY A 412 -95.94 19.03 64.90
C GLY A 412 -96.63 20.04 63.98
N GLY A 413 -95.85 20.54 63.00
CA GLY A 413 -96.29 20.69 61.62
C GLY A 413 -97.13 21.92 61.26
N GLY A 414 -96.56 22.74 60.37
CA GLY A 414 -97.31 23.53 59.39
C GLY A 414 -97.26 25.03 59.62
N CYS A 415 -96.29 25.69 59.00
CA CYS A 415 -96.38 27.12 58.70
C CYS A 415 -97.55 27.33 57.74
N PHE A 416 -98.60 28.01 58.21
CA PHE A 416 -99.61 28.61 57.35
C PHE A 416 -99.14 30.01 56.95
N ILE A 417 -98.89 30.19 55.66
CA ILE A 417 -98.85 31.50 55.02
C ILE A 417 -100.26 32.08 55.07
N GLU A 418 -100.46 33.21 55.75
CA GLU A 418 -101.47 34.18 55.32
C GLU A 418 -100.81 35.45 54.81
N SER A 419 -101.33 35.87 53.67
CA SER A 419 -100.79 36.83 52.73
C SER A 419 -101.26 38.25 53.08
N ILE A 420 -100.45 39.23 52.63
CA ILE A 420 -100.78 40.64 52.31
C ILE A 420 -100.88 41.64 53.49
N ARG A 421 -99.86 42.50 53.64
CA ARG A 421 -99.86 43.88 53.08
C ARG A 421 -98.53 44.59 53.16
#